data_AF-A0A0V0T408-F1
#
_entry.id   AF-A0A0V0T408-F1
#
_cell.length_a   1.000
_cell.length_b   1.000
_cell.length_c   1.000
_cell.angle_alpha   90.00
_cell.angle_beta   90.00
_cell.angle_gamma   90.00
#
_symmetry.space_group_name_H-M   'P 1'
#
loop_
_entity.id
_entity.type
_entity.pdbx_description
1 polymer ?
#
loop_
_entity_poly.entity_id
_entity_poly.type
_entity_poly.pdbx_seq_one_letter_code
_entity_poly.pdbx_strand_id
1 'polypeptide(L)'
;MKRAAKKRWISIDTESLVLRLIPEFDGLPQQSVVEWLKKVEIVCKKREMNDVASVIPLRLTGGAFAVYLQLSADESSSVDNVKEALLDAFVTDSFVDYGQFVSRKLGPHESSHVLLAELRRLATLIGVVSEKALACAFVAGLPQHVRQLVSPDLPFATPL
;
A
#
# COMPACT_ATOMS: atom_id res chain seq x y z
N MET A 1 -57.20 12.18 -3.97
CA MET A 1 -56.24 12.38 -2.86
C MET A 1 -55.27 11.21 -2.81
N LYS A 2 -54.04 11.34 -3.33
CA LYS A 2 -52.99 10.30 -3.21
C LYS A 2 -51.92 10.80 -2.23
N ARG A 3 -51.78 10.12 -1.10
CA ARG A 3 -50.75 10.41 -0.08
C ARG A 3 -49.39 9.98 -0.65
N ALA A 4 -48.49 10.93 -0.84
CA ALA A 4 -47.10 10.66 -1.19
C ALA A 4 -46.35 10.16 0.06
N ALA A 5 -45.87 8.93 0.01
CA ALA A 5 -45.00 8.36 1.03
C ALA A 5 -43.65 9.07 0.98
N LYS A 6 -43.41 9.96 1.96
CA LYS A 6 -42.13 10.63 2.19
C LYS A 6 -41.13 9.58 2.68
N LYS A 7 -40.35 9.00 1.76
CA LYS A 7 -39.21 8.15 2.11
C LYS A 7 -38.22 9.00 2.91
N ARG A 8 -38.16 8.74 4.21
CA ARG A 8 -37.15 9.26 5.13
C ARG A 8 -35.85 8.55 4.80
N TRP A 9 -35.02 9.17 3.95
CA TRP A 9 -33.65 8.71 3.76
C TRP A 9 -32.94 8.90 5.09
N ILE A 10 -32.39 7.81 5.62
CA ILE A 10 -31.45 7.88 6.72
C ILE A 10 -30.22 8.59 6.13
N SER A 11 -29.98 9.84 6.50
CA SER A 11 -28.68 10.47 6.30
C SER A 11 -27.68 9.74 7.18
N ILE A 12 -27.17 8.61 6.68
CA ILE A 12 -25.90 8.08 7.17
C ILE A 12 -24.87 9.04 6.61
N ASP A 13 -24.14 9.75 7.46
CA ASP A 13 -23.10 10.71 7.05
C ASP A 13 -22.12 10.03 6.11
N THR A 14 -22.32 10.24 4.82
CA THR A 14 -21.57 9.62 3.72
C THR A 14 -20.07 9.89 3.89
N GLU A 15 -19.73 11.04 4.46
CA GLU A 15 -18.38 11.49 4.77
C GLU A 15 -17.67 10.59 5.80
N SER A 16 -18.37 10.19 6.87
CA SER A 16 -17.83 9.30 7.91
C SER A 16 -17.52 7.89 7.39
N LEU A 17 -18.31 7.41 6.42
CA LEU A 17 -18.09 6.11 5.78
C LEU A 17 -16.91 6.14 4.81
N VAL A 18 -16.64 7.29 4.18
CA VAL A 18 -15.50 7.46 3.27
C VAL A 18 -14.18 7.42 4.02
N LEU A 19 -14.11 8.07 5.18
CA LEU A 19 -12.90 8.05 6.02
C LEU A 19 -12.52 6.64 6.46
N ARG A 20 -13.52 5.77 6.74
CA ARG A 20 -13.27 4.37 7.12
C ARG A 20 -12.71 3.49 6.00
N LEU A 21 -12.77 3.93 4.73
CA LEU A 21 -12.18 3.19 3.60
C LEU A 21 -10.66 3.38 3.52
N ILE A 22 -10.16 4.49 4.08
CA ILE A 22 -8.75 4.79 4.18
C ILE A 22 -8.26 4.15 5.48
N PRO A 23 -7.29 3.23 5.45
CA PRO A 23 -6.72 2.67 6.68
C PRO A 23 -5.96 3.75 7.44
N GLU A 24 -5.84 3.61 8.75
CA GLU A 24 -4.95 4.48 9.54
C GLU A 24 -3.49 4.22 9.18
N PHE A 25 -2.68 5.27 9.24
CA PHE A 25 -1.25 5.21 8.99
C PHE A 25 -0.49 5.74 10.20
N ASP A 26 0.44 4.93 10.69
CA ASP A 26 1.32 5.24 11.84
C ASP A 26 2.77 5.45 11.36
N GLY A 27 3.12 4.90 10.19
CA GLY A 27 4.49 4.94 9.69
C GLY A 27 5.35 3.78 10.19
N LEU A 28 4.71 2.65 10.52
CA LEU A 28 5.41 1.41 10.89
C LEU A 28 6.17 0.82 9.68
N PRO A 29 7.29 0.09 9.90
CA PRO A 29 8.11 -0.46 8.80
C PRO A 29 7.38 -1.39 7.83
N GLN A 30 6.26 -1.98 8.24
CA GLN A 30 5.44 -2.85 7.39
C GLN A 30 4.43 -2.08 6.53
N GLN A 31 4.25 -0.77 6.77
CA GLN A 31 3.33 0.09 6.04
C GLN A 31 4.10 0.87 4.97
N SER A 32 3.70 0.73 3.71
CA SER A 32 4.24 1.58 2.64
C SER A 32 3.48 2.90 2.60
N VAL A 33 4.16 4.01 2.90
CA VAL A 33 3.63 5.36 2.76
C VAL A 33 3.16 5.66 1.32
N VAL A 34 3.91 5.16 0.32
CA VAL A 34 3.59 5.32 -1.11
C VAL A 34 2.25 4.68 -1.45
N GLU A 35 2.04 3.44 -1.00
CA GLU A 35 0.79 2.72 -1.26
C GLU A 35 -0.38 3.30 -0.49
N TRP A 36 -0.13 3.73 0.75
CA TRP A 36 -1.12 4.39 1.57
C TRP A 36 -1.60 5.68 0.91
N LEU A 37 -0.69 6.56 0.49
CA LEU A 37 -1.01 7.80 -0.22
C LEU A 37 -1.77 7.52 -1.53
N LYS A 38 -1.33 6.52 -2.30
CA LYS A 38 -2.04 6.11 -3.53
C LYS A 38 -3.47 5.64 -3.23
N LYS A 39 -3.69 4.94 -2.13
CA LYS A 39 -5.03 4.51 -1.71
C LYS A 39 -5.90 5.71 -1.30
N VAL A 40 -5.34 6.67 -0.57
CA VAL A 40 -6.03 7.94 -0.23
C VAL A 40 -6.50 8.63 -1.50
N GLU A 41 -5.61 8.84 -2.48
CA GLU A 41 -5.95 9.48 -3.75
C GLU A 41 -7.06 8.76 -4.52
N ILE A 42 -6.98 7.43 -4.62
CA ILE A 42 -8.00 6.63 -5.30
C ILE A 42 -9.36 6.75 -4.62
N VAL A 43 -9.39 6.70 -3.28
CA VAL A 43 -10.63 6.83 -2.51
C VAL A 43 -11.21 8.22 -2.67
N CYS A 44 -10.42 9.28 -2.48
CA CYS A 44 -10.87 10.67 -2.63
C CYS A 44 -11.42 10.93 -4.04
N LYS A 45 -10.70 10.47 -5.08
CA LYS A 45 -11.14 10.60 -6.48
C LYS A 45 -12.46 9.87 -6.75
N LYS A 46 -12.64 8.66 -6.22
CA LYS A 46 -13.89 7.88 -6.40
C LYS A 46 -15.07 8.40 -5.58
N ARG A 47 -14.83 9.31 -4.65
CA ARG A 47 -15.84 9.90 -3.76
C ARG A 47 -16.05 11.38 -4.02
N GLU A 48 -15.41 11.92 -5.07
CA GLU A 48 -15.50 13.33 -5.46
C GLU A 48 -15.10 14.29 -4.32
N MET A 49 -14.16 13.84 -3.48
CA MET A 49 -13.58 14.68 -2.42
C MET A 49 -12.50 15.58 -3.02
N ASN A 50 -12.74 16.88 -2.99
CA ASN A 50 -11.83 17.86 -3.59
C ASN A 50 -10.70 18.28 -2.64
N ASP A 51 -10.87 18.08 -1.34
CA ASP A 51 -9.90 18.49 -0.32
C ASP A 51 -9.17 17.27 0.25
N VAL A 52 -8.15 16.79 -0.47
CA VAL A 52 -7.33 15.66 -0.03
C VAL A 52 -6.43 16.07 1.15
N ALA A 53 -6.04 17.35 1.24
CA ALA A 53 -5.16 17.86 2.28
C ALA A 53 -5.78 17.72 3.67
N SER A 54 -7.10 17.91 3.81
CA SER A 54 -7.80 17.67 5.07
C SER A 54 -8.07 16.19 5.38
N VAL A 55 -8.13 15.32 4.36
CA VAL A 55 -8.37 13.88 4.56
C VAL A 55 -7.16 13.16 5.14
N ILE A 56 -5.97 13.50 4.67
CA ILE A 56 -4.70 12.89 5.12
C ILE A 56 -4.59 12.90 6.65
N PRO A 57 -4.60 14.06 7.34
CA PRO A 57 -4.38 14.13 8.79
C PRO A 57 -5.44 13.38 9.60
N LEU A 58 -6.68 13.25 9.10
CA LEU A 58 -7.76 12.50 9.78
C LEU A 58 -7.48 11.00 9.91
N ARG A 59 -6.55 10.48 9.09
CA ARG A 59 -6.19 9.06 9.06
C ARG A 59 -4.73 8.83 9.46
N LEU A 60 -4.00 9.88 9.82
CA LEU A 60 -2.70 9.75 10.45
C LEU A 60 -2.86 9.45 11.94
N THR A 61 -1.97 8.63 12.45
CA THR A 61 -1.88 8.24 13.86
C THR A 61 -0.41 8.19 14.28
N GLY A 62 -0.14 8.09 15.58
CA GLY A 62 1.19 7.81 16.11
C GLY A 62 2.31 8.67 15.50
N GLY A 63 3.35 8.01 14.98
CA GLY A 63 4.53 8.67 14.42
C GLY A 63 4.22 9.54 13.22
N ALA A 64 3.34 9.08 12.33
CA ALA A 64 2.96 9.82 11.13
C ALA A 64 2.19 11.11 11.46
N PHE A 65 1.34 11.10 12.48
CA PHE A 65 0.68 12.32 12.93
C PHE A 65 1.66 13.30 13.58
N ALA A 66 2.67 12.81 14.29
CA ALA A 66 3.73 13.66 14.86
C ALA A 66 4.57 14.38 13.78
N VAL A 67 4.76 13.77 12.61
CA VAL A 67 5.39 14.44 11.45
C VAL A 67 4.49 15.55 10.92
N TYR A 68 3.20 15.28 10.76
CA TYR A 68 2.24 16.29 10.30
C TYR A 68 2.20 17.52 11.23
N LEU A 69 2.25 17.31 12.55
CA LEU A 69 2.24 18.40 13.54
C LEU A 69 3.50 19.28 13.51
N GLN A 70 4.59 18.83 12.87
CA GLN A 70 5.82 19.63 12.70
C GLN A 70 5.74 20.59 11.51
N LEU A 71 4.73 20.44 10.64
CA LEU A 71 4.51 21.34 9.51
C LEU A 71 3.92 22.66 9.98
N SER A 72 4.35 23.75 9.35
CA SER A 72 3.72 25.05 9.52
C SER A 72 2.29 25.08 8.94
N ALA A 73 1.53 26.14 9.25
CA ALA A 73 0.20 26.34 8.70
C ALA A 73 0.21 26.43 7.16
N ASP A 74 1.25 27.05 6.59
CA ASP A 74 1.40 27.18 5.14
C ASP A 74 1.74 25.82 4.51
N GLU A 75 2.63 25.04 5.12
CA GLU A 75 3.00 23.71 4.62
C GLU A 75 1.84 22.71 4.71
N SER A 76 1.15 22.67 5.85
CA SER A 76 0.03 21.73 6.07
C SER A 76 -1.22 22.03 5.23
N SER A 77 -1.31 23.23 4.64
CA SER A 77 -2.38 23.61 3.71
C SER A 77 -2.19 23.03 2.29
N SER A 78 -0.97 22.65 1.94
CA SER A 78 -0.63 22.07 0.64
C SER A 78 -0.58 20.55 0.71
N VAL A 79 -1.40 19.89 -0.10
CA VAL A 79 -1.40 18.42 -0.20
C VAL A 79 -0.03 17.89 -0.62
N ASP A 80 0.69 18.60 -1.48
CA ASP A 80 1.99 18.17 -1.99
C ASP A 80 3.06 18.25 -0.90
N ASN A 81 3.07 19.33 -0.11
CA ASN A 81 4.00 19.48 1.01
C ASN A 81 3.76 18.42 2.10
N VAL A 82 2.49 18.13 2.41
CA VAL A 82 2.14 17.07 3.36
C VAL A 82 2.59 15.70 2.85
N LYS A 83 2.39 15.41 1.56
CA LYS A 83 2.87 14.17 0.94
C LYS A 83 4.38 14.06 0.98
N GLU A 84 5.09 15.12 0.61
CA GLU A 84 6.55 15.16 0.62
C GLU A 84 7.10 14.93 2.03
N ALA A 85 6.55 15.58 3.05
CA ALA A 85 6.98 15.39 4.44
C ALA A 85 6.77 13.95 4.92
N LEU A 86 5.64 13.33 4.55
CA LEU A 86 5.40 11.91 4.88
C LEU A 86 6.33 10.97 4.11
N LEU A 87 6.62 11.29 2.85
CA LEU A 87 7.57 10.52 2.05
C LEU A 87 8.98 10.62 2.63
N ASP A 88 9.44 11.82 2.95
CA ASP A 88 10.77 12.05 3.54
C ASP A 88 10.94 11.32 4.88
N ALA A 89 9.89 11.32 5.72
CA ALA A 89 9.94 10.68 7.03
C ALA A 89 9.79 9.14 7.01
N PHE A 90 9.05 8.57 6.05
CA PHE A 90 8.64 7.16 6.08
C PHE A 90 8.98 6.33 4.84
N VAL A 91 9.54 6.92 3.78
CA VAL A 91 10.07 6.12 2.67
C VAL A 91 11.21 5.27 3.20
N THR A 92 11.05 3.96 3.09
CA THR A 92 12.03 3.00 3.55
C THR A 92 13.16 2.88 2.53
N ASP A 93 14.37 2.57 3.00
CA ASP A 93 15.51 2.27 2.13
C ASP A 93 15.17 1.11 1.16
N SER A 94 15.39 1.36 -0.13
CA SER A 94 15.31 0.39 -1.23
C SER A 94 15.93 -0.99 -0.92
N PHE A 95 16.94 -1.06 -0.05
CA PHE A 95 17.59 -2.31 0.36
C PHE A 95 16.69 -3.17 1.25
N VAL A 96 15.93 -2.57 2.16
CA VAL A 96 14.97 -3.28 3.02
C VAL A 96 13.83 -3.85 2.17
N ASP A 97 13.33 -3.05 1.24
CA ASP A 97 12.28 -3.47 0.29
C ASP A 97 12.79 -4.58 -0.66
N TYR A 98 14.06 -4.53 -1.05
CA TYR A 98 14.71 -5.62 -1.82
C TYR A 98 14.78 -6.91 -0.99
N GLY A 99 15.11 -6.81 0.30
CA GLY A 99 15.09 -7.93 1.25
C GLY A 99 13.71 -8.62 1.32
N GLN A 100 12.63 -7.83 1.36
CA GLN A 100 11.27 -8.36 1.31
C GLN A 100 10.97 -9.05 -0.02
N PHE A 101 11.39 -8.46 -1.14
CA PHE A 101 11.21 -9.04 -2.47
C PHE A 101 11.87 -10.42 -2.61
N VAL A 102 13.12 -10.58 -2.16
CA VAL A 102 13.86 -11.86 -2.30
C VAL A 102 13.42 -12.92 -1.29
N SER A 103 12.97 -12.51 -0.11
CA SER A 103 12.55 -13.42 0.96
C SER A 103 11.08 -13.88 0.81
N ARG A 104 10.29 -13.25 -0.06
CA ARG A 104 8.88 -13.57 -0.22
C ARG A 104 8.66 -15.00 -0.73
N LYS A 105 8.01 -15.82 0.08
CA LYS A 105 7.62 -17.21 -0.22
C LYS A 105 6.11 -17.37 -0.27
N LEU A 106 5.61 -18.30 -1.08
CA LEU A 106 4.20 -18.67 -1.13
C LEU A 106 3.72 -19.10 0.27
N GLY A 107 2.67 -18.46 0.77
CA GLY A 107 2.04 -18.86 2.03
C GLY A 107 1.29 -20.19 1.92
N PRO A 108 1.03 -20.89 3.03
CA PRO A 108 0.41 -22.22 3.04
C PRO A 108 -1.01 -22.28 2.47
N HIS A 109 -1.71 -21.14 2.40
CA HIS A 109 -3.06 -21.00 1.84
C HIS A 109 -3.13 -19.91 0.76
N GLU A 110 -1.98 -19.47 0.28
CA GLU A 110 -1.89 -18.43 -0.73
C GLU A 110 -1.91 -19.03 -2.13
N SER A 111 -2.63 -18.39 -3.05
CA SER A 111 -2.57 -18.73 -4.47
C SER A 111 -1.30 -18.17 -5.12
N SER A 112 -0.74 -18.88 -6.10
CA SER A 112 0.41 -18.41 -6.88
C SER A 112 0.18 -17.05 -7.56
N HIS A 113 -1.07 -16.74 -7.94
CA HIS A 113 -1.42 -15.43 -8.49
C HIS A 113 -1.25 -14.30 -7.47
N VAL A 114 -1.55 -14.56 -6.19
CA VAL A 114 -1.39 -13.57 -5.11
C VAL A 114 0.10 -13.33 -4.85
N LEU A 115 0.91 -14.40 -4.85
CA LEU A 115 2.38 -14.29 -4.76
C LEU A 115 2.94 -13.44 -5.91
N LEU A 116 2.52 -13.71 -7.14
CA LEU A 116 3.00 -12.95 -8.30
C LEU A 116 2.55 -11.48 -8.26
N ALA A 117 1.32 -11.20 -7.82
CA ALA A 117 0.84 -9.84 -7.64
C ALA A 117 1.66 -9.10 -6.58
N GLU A 118 1.97 -9.77 -5.47
CA GLU A 118 2.78 -9.21 -4.39
C GLU A 118 4.23 -8.97 -4.83
N LEU A 119 4.83 -9.90 -5.58
CA LEU A 119 6.17 -9.70 -6.13
C LEU A 119 6.21 -8.53 -7.11
N ARG A 120 5.19 -8.33 -7.96
CA ARG A 120 5.08 -7.15 -8.83
C ARG A 120 4.93 -5.85 -8.05
N ARG A 121 4.15 -5.89 -6.97
CA ARG A 121 3.97 -4.77 -6.05
C ARG A 121 5.32 -4.37 -5.44
N LEU A 122 6.02 -5.32 -4.84
CA LEU A 122 7.36 -5.12 -4.27
C LEU A 122 8.38 -4.66 -5.31
N ALA A 123 8.38 -5.25 -6.51
CA ALA A 123 9.25 -4.88 -7.63
C ALA A 123 9.05 -3.42 -8.06
N THR A 124 7.81 -2.93 -8.04
CA THR A 124 7.48 -1.53 -8.34
C THR A 124 8.03 -0.59 -7.28
N LEU A 125 7.97 -0.98 -6.00
CA LEU A 125 8.48 -0.17 -4.89
C LEU A 125 10.01 -0.01 -4.95
N ILE A 126 10.74 -1.09 -5.24
CA ILE A 126 12.20 -1.07 -5.38
C ILE A 126 12.71 -0.52 -6.72
N GLY A 127 11.82 -0.28 -7.68
CA GLY A 127 12.19 0.14 -9.04
C GLY A 127 12.82 -0.97 -9.91
N VAL A 128 12.70 -2.25 -9.52
CA VAL A 128 13.18 -3.40 -10.30
C VAL A 128 12.11 -3.79 -11.30
N VAL A 129 12.34 -3.49 -12.58
CA VAL A 129 11.37 -3.75 -13.68
C VAL A 129 11.78 -4.91 -14.59
N SER A 130 12.70 -5.78 -14.17
CA SER A 130 13.13 -6.92 -14.99
C SER A 130 12.17 -8.09 -14.87
N GLU A 131 11.50 -8.46 -15.97
CA GLU A 131 10.69 -9.69 -16.07
C GLU A 131 11.48 -10.95 -15.68
N LYS A 132 12.78 -10.98 -15.99
CA LYS A 132 13.66 -12.08 -15.58
C LYS A 132 13.85 -12.13 -14.07
N ALA A 133 14.07 -10.97 -13.43
CA ALA A 133 14.19 -10.91 -11.96
C ALA A 133 12.87 -11.31 -11.28
N LEU A 134 11.73 -10.88 -11.83
CA LEU A 134 10.42 -11.25 -11.32
C LEU A 134 10.15 -12.76 -11.47
N ALA A 135 10.47 -13.35 -12.62
CA ALA A 135 10.36 -14.79 -12.83
C ALA A 135 11.26 -15.60 -11.88
N CYS A 136 12.51 -15.16 -11.68
CA CYS A 136 13.43 -15.79 -10.73
C CYS A 136 12.90 -15.70 -9.30
N ALA A 137 12.42 -14.54 -8.86
CA ALA A 137 11.83 -14.36 -7.53
C ALA A 137 10.57 -15.22 -7.35
N PHE A 138 9.71 -15.30 -8.37
CA PHE A 138 8.52 -16.13 -8.35
C PHE A 138 8.88 -17.60 -8.17
N VAL A 139 9.77 -18.15 -8.99
CA VAL A 139 10.24 -19.54 -8.86
C VAL A 139 10.89 -19.76 -7.50
N ALA A 140 11.75 -18.84 -7.03
CA ALA A 140 12.39 -18.94 -5.72
C ALA A 140 11.40 -18.89 -4.54
N GLY A 141 10.22 -18.30 -4.75
CA GLY A 141 9.12 -18.21 -3.79
C GLY A 141 8.28 -19.48 -3.66
N LEU A 142 8.35 -20.42 -4.61
CA LEU A 142 7.54 -21.63 -4.61
C LEU A 142 8.08 -22.71 -3.66
N PRO A 143 7.21 -23.60 -3.16
CA PRO A 143 7.63 -24.79 -2.42
C PRO A 143 8.63 -25.65 -3.22
N GLN A 144 9.57 -26.29 -2.54
CA GLN A 144 10.66 -27.04 -3.17
C GLN A 144 10.20 -28.08 -4.21
N HIS A 145 9.15 -28.83 -3.89
CA HIS A 145 8.61 -29.85 -4.81
C HIS A 145 8.04 -29.24 -6.10
N VAL A 146 7.47 -28.03 -6.06
CA VAL A 146 6.99 -27.32 -7.26
C VAL A 146 8.16 -26.77 -8.07
N ARG A 147 9.20 -26.23 -7.40
CA ARG A 147 10.39 -25.71 -8.08
C ARG A 147 11.08 -26.76 -8.94
N GLN A 148 11.17 -28.00 -8.45
CA GLN A 148 11.77 -29.12 -9.18
C GLN A 148 11.02 -29.48 -10.48
N LEU A 149 9.70 -29.21 -10.54
CA LEU A 149 8.89 -29.45 -11.73
C LEU A 149 9.03 -28.34 -12.79
N VAL A 150 9.27 -27.11 -12.33
CA VAL A 150 9.24 -25.90 -13.19
C VAL A 150 10.65 -25.42 -13.57
N SER A 151 11.68 -25.85 -12.84
CA SER A 151 13.08 -25.49 -13.09
C SER A 151 14.02 -26.64 -12.74
N PRO A 152 14.03 -27.73 -13.53
CA PRO A 152 14.89 -28.88 -13.27
C PRO A 152 16.39 -28.57 -13.35
N ASP A 153 16.80 -27.50 -14.05
CA ASP A 153 18.21 -27.21 -14.38
C ASP A 153 18.85 -26.05 -13.59
N LEU A 154 18.16 -25.44 -12.61
CA LEU A 154 18.78 -24.41 -11.76
C LEU A 154 19.62 -25.12 -10.68
N PRO A 155 20.96 -24.94 -10.65
CA PRO A 155 21.78 -25.55 -9.62
C PRO A 155 21.34 -25.00 -8.27
N PHE A 156 20.85 -25.90 -7.43
CA PHE A 156 20.52 -25.57 -6.05
C PHE A 156 21.80 -25.08 -5.38
N ALA A 157 21.89 -23.77 -5.15
CA ALA A 157 22.89 -23.23 -4.25
C ALA A 157 22.59 -23.82 -2.87
N THR A 158 23.42 -24.78 -2.45
CA THR A 158 23.53 -25.22 -1.07
C THR A 158 23.78 -23.99 -0.19
N PRO A 159 23.05 -23.81 0.92
CA PRO A 159 23.38 -22.76 1.86
C PRO A 159 24.76 -23.08 2.48
N LEU A 160 25.62 -22.06 2.55
CA LEU A 160 26.82 -22.06 3.40
C LEU A 160 26.42 -22.04 4.88
#